data_AF-A0A1B0Z1T5-F1
#
_entry.id   AF-A0A1B0Z1T5-F1
#
_cell.length_a   1.000
_cell.length_b   1.000
_cell.length_c   1.000
_cell.angle_alpha   90.00
_cell.angle_beta   90.00
_cell.angle_gamma   90.00
#
_symmetry.space_group_name_H-M   'P 1'
#
loop_
_entity.id
_entity.type
_entity.pdbx_description
1 polymer ?
#
loop_
_entity_poly.entity_id
_entity_poly.type
_entity_poly.pdbx_seq_one_letter_code
_entity_poly.pdbx_strand_id
1 'polypeptide(L)'
;MQNTYGDDFDYIQFSEISPQTMAEIKVAMIYYLSPAEDLGYSATPDNASTLLPPSLRPEGAKAQVLKNWVQNGGDMLIAGDANPLIFSLDRVPADFSAPREPGNYVYSEFGCAESGGCVDTGKPADDIWGLGMRPTNNSLDRQGHPVFEGLSFENGEYLALQNSATREVRLIWWQHFDGILDPSCCGQDAATTFEQTLAATKFGTLRHIGDAFGYGAVLWNRTDINNHEMFDDQISTDFKGSIFSIQNTIVGYEWDSNGTVNDYQSNIETFTGNILDYLYNLED
;
A
#
# COMPACT_ATOMS: atom_id res chain seq x y z
N MET A 1 -1.60 -17.84 -6.26
CA MET A 1 -0.41 -17.31 -6.98
C MET A 1 0.23 -18.36 -7.88
N GLN A 2 1.07 -19.30 -7.40
CA GLN A 2 1.62 -20.36 -8.26
C GLN A 2 0.54 -21.14 -9.05
N ASN A 3 -0.55 -21.53 -8.39
CA ASN A 3 -1.66 -22.24 -9.05
C ASN A 3 -2.39 -21.38 -10.11
N THR A 4 -2.29 -20.06 -10.00
CA THR A 4 -3.00 -19.10 -10.88
C THR A 4 -2.14 -18.77 -12.11
N TYR A 5 -0.86 -18.48 -11.90
CA TYR A 5 0.05 -17.98 -12.94
C TYR A 5 1.02 -19.05 -13.47
N GLY A 6 1.08 -20.24 -12.85
CA GLY A 6 1.88 -21.35 -13.36
C GLY A 6 3.36 -21.00 -13.48
N ASP A 7 3.94 -21.27 -14.64
CA ASP A 7 5.36 -21.03 -14.93
C ASP A 7 5.71 -19.53 -15.03
N ASP A 8 4.70 -18.63 -15.09
CA ASP A 8 4.90 -17.18 -15.12
C ASP A 8 5.02 -16.56 -13.69
N PHE A 9 4.99 -17.40 -12.65
CA PHE A 9 5.19 -16.98 -11.26
C PHE A 9 6.54 -17.42 -10.72
N ASP A 10 7.33 -16.45 -10.29
CA ASP A 10 8.59 -16.65 -9.59
C ASP A 10 8.53 -16.16 -8.14
N TYR A 11 9.05 -16.98 -7.23
CA TYR A 11 9.33 -16.55 -5.86
C TYR A 11 10.79 -16.10 -5.75
N ILE A 12 10.99 -14.82 -5.45
CA ILE A 12 12.31 -14.21 -5.30
C ILE A 12 12.54 -13.86 -3.83
N GLN A 13 13.58 -14.40 -3.22
CA GLN A 13 13.96 -13.99 -1.86
C GLN A 13 14.53 -12.57 -1.87
N PHE A 14 14.33 -11.80 -0.80
CA PHE A 14 14.91 -10.44 -0.71
C PHE A 14 16.43 -10.39 -0.89
N SER A 15 17.14 -11.43 -0.47
CA SER A 15 18.59 -11.58 -0.71
C SER A 15 18.96 -11.65 -2.20
N GLU A 16 18.05 -12.16 -3.03
CA GLU A 16 18.25 -12.43 -4.46
C GLU A 16 17.81 -11.26 -5.35
N ILE A 17 17.16 -10.23 -4.80
CA ILE A 17 16.79 -9.02 -5.56
C ILE A 17 18.06 -8.39 -6.17
N SER A 18 18.12 -8.31 -7.48
CA SER A 18 19.27 -7.76 -8.22
C SER A 18 18.77 -7.25 -9.57
N PRO A 19 19.53 -6.40 -10.27
CA PRO A 19 19.14 -5.97 -11.62
C PRO A 19 18.90 -7.16 -12.56
N GLN A 20 19.65 -8.24 -12.42
CA GLN A 20 19.53 -9.43 -13.25
C GLN A 20 18.25 -10.20 -12.96
N THR A 21 17.92 -10.44 -11.69
CA THR A 21 16.71 -11.15 -11.30
C THR A 21 15.44 -10.36 -11.58
N MET A 22 15.50 -9.02 -11.53
CA MET A 22 14.34 -8.18 -11.84
C MET A 22 14.15 -7.91 -13.35
N ALA A 23 15.16 -8.19 -14.19
CA ALA A 23 15.12 -7.85 -15.62
C ALA A 23 14.01 -8.56 -16.41
N GLU A 24 13.60 -9.76 -15.97
CA GLU A 24 12.57 -10.58 -16.61
C GLU A 24 11.21 -10.46 -15.91
N ILE A 25 11.15 -9.74 -14.79
CA ILE A 25 9.93 -9.56 -14.01
C ILE A 25 9.17 -8.33 -14.51
N LYS A 26 7.93 -8.55 -14.94
CA LYS A 26 7.03 -7.46 -15.34
C LYS A 26 6.33 -6.83 -14.13
N VAL A 27 5.75 -7.66 -13.27
CA VAL A 27 5.03 -7.23 -12.06
C VAL A 27 5.59 -7.95 -10.85
N ALA A 28 5.84 -7.21 -9.76
CA ALA A 28 6.30 -7.77 -8.50
C ALA A 28 5.25 -7.54 -7.40
N MET A 29 5.01 -8.55 -6.58
CA MET A 29 4.26 -8.40 -5.33
C MET A 29 5.23 -8.50 -4.15
N ILE A 30 5.27 -7.46 -3.32
CA ILE A 30 6.01 -7.46 -2.06
C ILE A 30 5.00 -7.43 -0.92
N TYR A 31 4.96 -8.54 -0.19
CA TYR A 31 4.08 -8.73 0.95
C TYR A 31 4.79 -9.50 2.05
N TYR A 32 4.67 -8.99 3.26
CA TYR A 32 4.92 -9.74 4.48
C TYR A 32 4.14 -9.09 5.62
N LEU A 33 3.83 -9.88 6.63
CA LEU A 33 3.41 -9.39 7.94
C LEU A 33 4.59 -9.60 8.89
N SER A 34 4.71 -8.73 9.89
CA SER A 34 5.67 -8.98 10.95
C SER A 34 5.32 -10.29 11.66
N PRO A 35 6.26 -11.24 11.72
CA PRO A 35 6.03 -12.54 12.31
C PRO A 35 5.90 -12.46 13.83
N ALA A 36 5.36 -13.52 14.43
CA ALA A 36 5.26 -13.70 15.89
C ALA A 36 6.63 -13.74 16.62
N GLU A 37 7.73 -13.91 15.87
CA GLU A 37 9.10 -13.84 16.38
C GLU A 37 9.72 -12.47 16.04
N ASP A 38 10.48 -11.88 16.97
CA ASP A 38 11.19 -10.61 16.74
C ASP A 38 12.31 -10.82 15.71
N LEU A 39 11.98 -10.67 14.42
CA LEU A 39 12.94 -10.70 13.31
C LEU A 39 13.53 -9.30 13.01
N GLY A 40 13.36 -8.33 13.91
CA GLY A 40 13.88 -6.97 13.76
C GLY A 40 13.02 -6.04 12.90
N TYR A 41 11.74 -6.38 12.69
CA TYR A 41 10.74 -5.49 12.09
C TYR A 41 10.11 -4.63 13.19
N SER A 42 10.56 -3.38 13.35
CA SER A 42 9.98 -2.43 14.29
C SER A 42 9.45 -1.24 13.52
N ALA A 43 8.30 -0.67 13.88
CA ALA A 43 8.06 0.73 13.60
C ALA A 43 8.57 1.53 14.80
N THR A 44 9.15 2.70 14.57
CA THR A 44 9.24 3.71 15.63
C THR A 44 8.15 4.75 15.39
N PRO A 45 7.73 5.50 16.42
CA PRO A 45 6.76 6.58 16.27
C PRO A 45 7.14 7.60 15.18
N ASP A 46 8.45 7.76 14.96
CA ASP A 46 9.01 8.80 14.10
C ASP A 46 9.63 8.25 12.80
N ASN A 47 9.78 6.93 12.63
CA ASN A 47 10.41 6.35 11.45
C ASN A 47 9.84 4.99 11.05
N ALA A 48 8.92 5.08 10.10
CA ALA A 48 8.32 4.01 9.33
C ALA A 48 9.25 2.97 8.72
N SER A 49 10.36 3.44 8.17
CA SER A 49 11.22 2.62 7.33
C SER A 49 11.88 1.49 8.12
N THR A 50 11.88 1.59 9.44
CA THR A 50 12.40 0.55 10.33
C THR A 50 11.62 -0.77 10.22
N LEU A 51 10.40 -0.75 9.67
CA LEU A 51 9.61 -1.94 9.32
C LEU A 51 10.16 -2.70 8.10
N LEU A 52 11.06 -2.07 7.35
CA LEU A 52 11.73 -2.70 6.23
C LEU A 52 13.04 -3.35 6.72
N PRO A 53 13.44 -4.49 6.14
CA PRO A 53 14.81 -4.98 6.26
C PRO A 53 15.82 -3.89 5.88
N PRO A 54 17.01 -3.82 6.49
CA PRO A 54 17.99 -2.76 6.21
C PRO A 54 18.30 -2.53 4.73
N SER A 55 18.27 -3.58 3.92
CA SER A 55 18.55 -3.48 2.48
C SER A 55 17.39 -2.91 1.64
N LEU A 56 16.17 -2.86 2.20
CA LEU A 56 14.96 -2.29 1.60
C LEU A 56 14.59 -0.91 2.18
N ARG A 57 15.33 -0.42 3.19
CA ARG A 57 15.19 0.94 3.72
C ARG A 57 15.62 2.00 2.69
N PRO A 58 15.32 3.30 2.92
CA PRO A 58 15.86 4.37 2.08
C PRO A 58 17.37 4.23 1.93
N GLU A 59 17.87 4.49 0.71
CA GLU A 59 19.27 4.27 0.29
C GLU A 59 19.78 2.81 0.35
N GLY A 60 18.95 1.86 0.78
CA GLY A 60 19.28 0.44 0.84
C GLY A 60 19.52 -0.15 -0.55
N ALA A 61 20.52 -1.03 -0.68
CA ALA A 61 20.95 -1.55 -1.98
C ALA A 61 19.83 -2.25 -2.77
N LYS A 62 18.88 -2.93 -2.10
CA LYS A 62 17.77 -3.61 -2.77
C LYS A 62 16.63 -2.64 -3.08
N ALA A 63 16.38 -1.65 -2.22
CA ALA A 63 15.47 -0.55 -2.54
C ALA A 63 15.92 0.21 -3.80
N GLN A 64 17.22 0.46 -3.96
CA GLN A 64 17.77 1.09 -5.16
C GLN A 64 17.58 0.24 -6.42
N VAL A 65 17.73 -1.10 -6.33
CA VAL A 65 17.43 -2.00 -7.45
C VAL A 65 15.96 -1.90 -7.84
N LEU A 66 15.05 -1.98 -6.86
CA LEU A 66 13.61 -1.90 -7.10
C LEU A 66 13.20 -0.52 -7.63
N LYS A 67 13.74 0.57 -7.09
CA LYS A 67 13.52 1.94 -7.57
C LYS A 67 13.90 2.04 -9.05
N ASN A 68 15.12 1.64 -9.40
CA ASN A 68 15.58 1.67 -10.78
C ASN A 68 14.70 0.79 -11.69
N TRP A 69 14.28 -0.38 -11.21
CA TRP A 69 13.40 -1.27 -11.97
C TRP A 69 12.02 -0.63 -12.23
N VAL A 70 11.39 -0.01 -11.23
CA VAL A 70 10.13 0.74 -11.42
C VAL A 70 10.33 1.95 -12.34
N GLN A 71 11.42 2.69 -12.22
CA GLN A 71 11.77 3.77 -13.14
C GLN A 71 11.95 3.29 -14.59
N ASN A 72 12.25 2.00 -14.79
CA ASN A 72 12.35 1.39 -16.11
C ASN A 72 11.09 0.64 -16.56
N GLY A 73 9.96 0.80 -15.86
CA GLY A 73 8.66 0.25 -16.29
C GLY A 73 8.16 -0.94 -15.47
N GLY A 74 8.88 -1.36 -14.42
CA GLY A 74 8.41 -2.42 -13.54
C GLY A 74 7.21 -1.99 -12.68
N ASP A 75 6.12 -2.76 -12.69
CA ASP A 75 4.94 -2.47 -11.88
C ASP A 75 4.95 -3.25 -10.56
N MET A 76 4.43 -2.66 -9.47
CA MET A 76 4.53 -3.29 -8.15
C MET A 76 3.23 -3.26 -7.36
N LEU A 77 2.87 -4.38 -6.73
CA LEU A 77 1.95 -4.42 -5.61
C LEU A 77 2.74 -4.44 -4.29
N ILE A 78 2.48 -3.48 -3.40
CA ILE A 78 3.00 -3.44 -2.03
C ILE A 78 1.84 -3.65 -1.06
N ALA A 79 1.98 -4.59 -0.14
CA ALA A 79 0.98 -4.83 0.89
C ALA A 79 1.62 -5.30 2.20
N GLY A 80 0.85 -5.29 3.29
CA GLY A 80 1.34 -5.71 4.60
C GLY A 80 2.27 -4.68 5.25
N ASP A 81 3.32 -5.16 5.91
CA ASP A 81 4.33 -4.32 6.56
C ASP A 81 5.39 -3.80 5.60
N ALA A 82 5.33 -4.20 4.33
CA ALA A 82 6.18 -3.67 3.28
C ALA A 82 5.80 -2.25 2.82
N ASN A 83 4.66 -1.71 3.24
CA ASN A 83 4.13 -0.43 2.77
C ASN A 83 5.10 0.77 2.86
N PRO A 84 5.97 0.91 3.89
CA PRO A 84 6.98 1.96 3.92
C PRO A 84 8.00 1.89 2.76
N LEU A 85 8.03 0.81 1.97
CA LEU A 85 8.87 0.70 0.79
C LEU A 85 8.60 1.82 -0.20
N ILE A 86 7.38 2.37 -0.26
CA ILE A 86 7.04 3.50 -1.13
C ILE A 86 7.96 4.73 -0.90
N PHE A 87 8.38 4.96 0.34
CA PHE A 87 9.34 6.01 0.70
C PHE A 87 10.75 5.65 0.27
N SER A 88 11.13 4.38 0.39
CA SER A 88 12.47 3.90 0.02
C SER A 88 12.68 3.84 -1.50
N LEU A 89 11.59 3.81 -2.25
CA LEU A 89 11.58 3.98 -3.70
C LEU A 89 11.62 5.45 -4.12
N ASP A 90 11.54 6.41 -3.19
CA ASP A 90 11.36 7.84 -3.43
C ASP A 90 10.10 8.20 -4.24
N ARG A 91 9.09 7.32 -4.24
CA ARG A 91 7.80 7.61 -4.89
C ARG A 91 6.96 8.57 -4.05
N VAL A 92 7.18 8.56 -2.75
CA VAL A 92 6.71 9.56 -1.78
C VAL A 92 7.95 10.08 -1.05
N PRO A 93 8.37 11.34 -1.27
CA PRO A 93 9.53 11.93 -0.63
C PRO A 93 9.42 11.93 0.89
N ALA A 94 10.47 11.47 1.58
CA ALA A 94 10.51 11.41 3.03
C ALA A 94 11.94 11.48 3.58
N ASP A 95 12.18 12.47 4.44
CA ASP A 95 13.30 12.56 5.36
C ASP A 95 12.75 12.49 6.79
N PHE A 96 12.85 11.30 7.39
CA PHE A 96 12.41 11.02 8.77
C PHE A 96 13.21 11.77 9.84
N SER A 97 14.23 12.55 9.48
CA SER A 97 14.95 13.45 10.39
C SER A 97 14.47 14.90 10.36
N ALA A 98 13.63 15.25 9.39
CA ALA A 98 13.13 16.61 9.16
C ALA A 98 11.64 16.74 9.51
N PRO A 99 11.16 17.96 9.82
CA PRO A 99 9.73 18.22 10.01
C PRO A 99 8.93 17.90 8.76
N ARG A 100 7.68 17.50 8.98
CA ARG A 100 6.72 17.23 7.92
C ARG A 100 6.24 18.52 7.24
N GLU A 101 6.37 18.58 5.91
CA GLU A 101 6.02 19.74 5.07
C GLU A 101 5.84 19.30 3.60
N PRO A 102 5.35 20.15 2.66
CA PRO A 102 5.29 19.78 1.24
C PRO A 102 6.67 19.33 0.74
N GLY A 103 6.72 18.18 0.07
CA GLY A 103 7.95 17.51 -0.33
C GLY A 103 8.68 16.72 0.78
N ASN A 104 8.10 16.64 1.98
CA ASN A 104 8.54 15.73 3.05
C ASN A 104 7.34 15.09 3.78
N TYR A 105 6.87 13.97 3.24
CA TYR A 105 5.60 13.31 3.57
C TYR A 105 5.76 12.19 4.61
N VAL A 106 6.52 12.44 5.66
CA VAL A 106 6.74 11.48 6.75
C VAL A 106 5.47 11.27 7.57
N TYR A 107 5.27 10.04 8.05
CA TYR A 107 4.14 9.71 8.92
C TYR A 107 4.53 9.59 10.39
N SER A 108 3.51 9.57 11.24
CA SER A 108 3.59 9.16 12.65
C SER A 108 2.83 7.84 12.83
N GLU A 109 3.47 6.84 13.46
CA GLU A 109 2.78 5.61 13.85
C GLU A 109 1.87 5.92 15.06
N PHE A 110 0.63 5.40 15.08
CA PHE A 110 -0.26 5.59 16.22
C PHE A 110 -0.71 4.25 16.81
N GLY A 111 0.00 3.79 17.83
CA GLY A 111 -0.54 2.92 18.87
C GLY A 111 0.16 1.58 19.06
N CYS A 112 1.03 1.18 18.14
CA CYS A 112 1.66 -0.15 18.08
C CYS A 112 3.14 -0.11 17.60
N ALA A 113 3.83 1.04 17.73
CA ALA A 113 5.23 1.21 17.34
C ALA A 113 6.23 0.52 18.28
N GLU A 114 6.27 -0.81 18.22
CA GLU A 114 7.29 -1.63 18.89
C GLU A 114 7.67 -2.83 18.00
N SER A 115 8.76 -3.54 18.36
CA SER A 115 9.26 -4.67 17.56
C SER A 115 8.24 -5.82 17.42
N GLY A 116 7.34 -5.97 18.40
CA GLY A 116 6.27 -6.98 18.37
C GLY A 116 5.01 -6.60 17.60
N GLY A 117 4.82 -5.33 17.21
CA GLY A 117 3.57 -4.86 16.63
C GLY A 117 2.36 -5.05 17.55
N CYS A 118 1.15 -5.13 16.99
CA CYS A 118 -0.06 -5.52 17.71
C CYS A 118 -0.65 -6.79 17.12
N VAL A 119 -1.13 -7.67 17.99
CA VAL A 119 -1.92 -8.85 17.60
C VAL A 119 -3.25 -8.74 18.31
N ASP A 120 -4.31 -8.58 17.53
CA ASP A 120 -5.67 -8.63 18.06
C ASP A 120 -6.10 -10.09 18.18
N THR A 121 -6.39 -10.54 19.40
CA THR A 121 -6.85 -11.92 19.66
C THR A 121 -8.26 -11.95 20.23
N GLY A 122 -9.05 -12.96 19.85
CA GLY A 122 -10.41 -13.16 20.39
C GLY A 122 -11.42 -12.14 19.85
N LYS A 123 -11.18 -11.63 18.63
CA LYS A 123 -12.08 -10.69 17.96
C LYS A 123 -13.47 -11.30 17.78
N PRO A 124 -14.55 -10.53 17.98
CA PRO A 124 -15.89 -11.00 17.71
C PRO A 124 -16.14 -11.12 16.20
N ALA A 125 -17.07 -11.99 15.82
CA ALA A 125 -17.36 -12.31 14.42
C ALA A 125 -17.98 -11.13 13.62
N ASP A 126 -18.34 -10.02 14.26
CA ASP A 126 -18.83 -8.80 13.61
C ASP A 126 -17.74 -7.73 13.43
N ASP A 127 -16.52 -7.98 13.92
CA ASP A 127 -15.37 -7.08 13.76
C ASP A 127 -14.68 -7.28 12.40
N ILE A 128 -15.40 -6.83 11.37
CA ILE A 128 -15.03 -6.94 9.96
C ILE A 128 -14.23 -5.71 9.51
N TRP A 129 -13.06 -5.97 8.92
CA TRP A 129 -12.13 -4.97 8.40
C TRP A 129 -12.08 -5.02 6.87
N GLY A 130 -11.70 -3.90 6.27
CA GLY A 130 -11.62 -3.79 4.83
C GLY A 130 -11.59 -2.35 4.32
N LEU A 131 -11.91 -2.19 3.05
CA LEU A 131 -11.87 -0.92 2.33
C LEU A 131 -13.25 -0.25 2.28
N GLY A 132 -13.30 1.01 2.72
CA GLY A 132 -14.37 1.95 2.45
C GLY A 132 -14.25 2.52 1.05
N MET A 133 -15.26 2.24 0.22
CA MET A 133 -15.28 2.51 -1.22
C MET A 133 -16.44 3.41 -1.64
N ARG A 134 -16.99 4.19 -0.69
CA ARG A 134 -18.06 5.14 -0.98
C ARG A 134 -17.52 6.22 -1.91
N PRO A 135 -18.33 6.77 -2.84
CA PRO A 135 -17.87 7.87 -3.68
C PRO A 135 -17.28 9.05 -2.89
N THR A 136 -17.84 9.35 -1.71
CA THR A 136 -17.34 10.40 -0.81
C THR A 136 -15.98 10.12 -0.18
N ASN A 137 -15.49 8.88 -0.20
CA ASN A 137 -14.17 8.52 0.30
C ASN A 137 -13.04 8.90 -0.67
N ASN A 138 -13.39 9.23 -1.92
CA ASN A 138 -12.49 9.35 -3.05
C ASN A 138 -12.78 10.62 -3.84
N SER A 139 -11.87 11.01 -4.75
CA SER A 139 -12.11 12.12 -5.68
C SER A 139 -13.20 11.78 -6.70
N LEU A 140 -13.35 10.51 -7.06
CA LEU A 140 -14.31 9.98 -8.03
C LEU A 140 -14.86 8.62 -7.59
N ASP A 141 -16.00 8.22 -8.16
CA ASP A 141 -16.54 6.86 -8.01
C ASP A 141 -15.67 5.85 -8.79
N ARG A 142 -15.20 4.83 -8.09
CA ARG A 142 -14.27 3.80 -8.59
C ARG A 142 -14.80 2.38 -8.42
N GLN A 143 -16.07 2.22 -8.03
CA GLN A 143 -16.64 0.89 -7.77
C GLN A 143 -16.67 0.00 -9.02
N GLY A 144 -16.68 0.59 -10.22
CA GLY A 144 -16.60 -0.12 -11.49
C GLY A 144 -15.17 -0.36 -12.01
N HIS A 145 -14.13 -0.07 -11.24
CA HIS A 145 -12.74 -0.25 -11.68
C HIS A 145 -12.39 -1.75 -11.76
N PRO A 146 -11.58 -2.20 -12.76
CA PRO A 146 -11.22 -3.62 -12.93
C PRO A 146 -10.66 -4.30 -11.68
N VAL A 147 -9.92 -3.56 -10.85
CA VAL A 147 -9.40 -4.07 -9.56
C VAL A 147 -10.49 -4.61 -8.64
N PHE A 148 -11.75 -4.19 -8.79
CA PHE A 148 -12.87 -4.64 -7.97
C PHE A 148 -13.82 -5.62 -8.66
N GLU A 149 -13.48 -6.08 -9.88
CA GLU A 149 -14.33 -7.00 -10.62
C GLU A 149 -14.54 -8.31 -9.85
N GLY A 150 -15.79 -8.77 -9.77
CA GLY A 150 -16.15 -10.03 -9.11
C GLY A 150 -16.07 -10.02 -7.58
N LEU A 151 -15.71 -8.90 -6.94
CA LEU A 151 -15.65 -8.80 -5.49
C LEU A 151 -17.03 -8.65 -4.84
N SER A 152 -17.15 -9.20 -3.63
CA SER A 152 -18.36 -9.07 -2.82
C SER A 152 -18.25 -7.90 -1.86
N PHE A 153 -19.22 -6.98 -1.94
CA PHE A 153 -19.29 -5.78 -1.11
C PHE A 153 -20.37 -5.90 -0.05
N GLU A 154 -20.08 -5.44 1.16
CA GLU A 154 -21.08 -5.25 2.19
C GLU A 154 -21.82 -3.94 1.97
N ASN A 155 -23.15 -4.03 1.96
CA ASN A 155 -24.07 -2.91 1.69
C ASN A 155 -23.77 -2.15 0.38
N GLY A 156 -23.00 -2.73 -0.54
CA GLY A 156 -22.55 -2.08 -1.79
C GLY A 156 -21.51 -0.97 -1.59
N GLU A 157 -20.91 -0.84 -0.41
CA GLU A 157 -20.05 0.30 -0.06
C GLU A 157 -18.69 -0.10 0.49
N TYR A 158 -18.57 -1.34 0.99
CA TYR A 158 -17.40 -1.79 1.71
C TYR A 158 -16.89 -3.11 1.14
N LEU A 159 -15.63 -3.13 0.75
CA LEU A 159 -14.96 -4.39 0.44
C LEU A 159 -14.41 -4.97 1.75
N ALA A 160 -15.09 -5.99 2.28
CA ALA A 160 -14.59 -6.72 3.43
C ALA A 160 -13.40 -7.59 3.04
N LEU A 161 -12.33 -7.51 3.82
CA LEU A 161 -11.05 -8.20 3.58
C LEU A 161 -10.68 -9.10 4.75
N GLN A 162 -11.09 -8.78 5.98
CA GLN A 162 -10.64 -9.53 7.15
C GLN A 162 -11.69 -9.66 8.23
N ASN A 163 -11.91 -10.91 8.61
CA ASN A 163 -12.69 -11.33 9.74
C ASN A 163 -12.15 -12.68 10.21
N SER A 164 -11.15 -12.56 11.05
CA SER A 164 -10.48 -13.66 11.71
C SER A 164 -10.46 -13.40 13.21
N ALA A 165 -10.43 -14.46 14.00
CA ALA A 165 -10.34 -14.35 15.47
C ALA A 165 -8.97 -13.84 15.93
N THR A 166 -7.94 -13.98 15.10
CA THR A 166 -6.59 -13.48 15.33
C THR A 166 -6.11 -12.70 14.10
N ARG A 167 -5.52 -11.52 14.34
CA ARG A 167 -5.04 -10.63 13.29
C ARG A 167 -3.76 -9.90 13.69
N GLU A 168 -2.77 -9.84 12.80
CA GLU A 168 -1.57 -9.02 12.95
C GLU A 168 -1.81 -7.58 12.48
N VAL A 169 -2.17 -6.70 13.42
CA VAL A 169 -2.36 -5.29 13.10
C VAL A 169 -1.13 -4.47 13.47
N ARG A 170 -0.66 -3.65 12.54
CA ARG A 170 0.15 -2.48 12.89
C ARG A 170 -0.70 -1.26 12.59
N LEU A 171 -1.13 -0.51 13.59
CA LEU A 171 -2.03 0.64 13.41
C LEU A 171 -1.27 1.86 12.88
N ILE A 172 -0.82 1.76 11.63
CA ILE A 172 -0.13 2.82 10.91
C ILE A 172 -1.15 3.56 10.06
N TRP A 173 -1.45 4.78 10.48
CA TRP A 173 -2.36 5.65 9.74
C TRP A 173 -1.61 6.33 8.61
N TRP A 174 -1.95 5.95 7.38
CA TRP A 174 -1.62 6.67 6.17
C TRP A 174 -2.49 7.92 6.10
N GLN A 175 -2.03 8.98 6.77
CA GLN A 175 -2.62 10.32 6.85
C GLN A 175 -1.54 11.41 6.74
N HIS A 176 -0.39 11.07 6.15
CA HIS A 176 0.78 11.95 6.20
C HIS A 176 0.58 13.25 5.41
N PHE A 177 -0.39 13.34 4.51
CA PHE A 177 -0.76 14.57 3.78
C PHE A 177 -1.58 15.57 4.61
N ASP A 178 -2.24 15.08 5.66
CA ASP A 178 -3.21 15.86 6.43
C ASP A 178 -2.51 16.98 7.19
N GLY A 179 -2.94 18.22 6.98
CA GLY A 179 -2.28 19.42 7.49
C GLY A 179 -1.00 19.84 6.74
N ILE A 180 -0.62 19.14 5.67
CA ILE A 180 0.46 19.56 4.75
C ILE A 180 -0.14 20.18 3.48
N LEU A 181 -1.04 19.44 2.83
CA LEU A 181 -1.69 19.86 1.59
C LEU A 181 -2.88 20.79 1.90
N ASP A 182 -3.36 21.54 0.90
CA ASP A 182 -4.54 22.40 1.03
C ASP A 182 -5.47 22.21 -0.20
N PRO A 183 -6.75 21.84 -0.02
CA PRO A 183 -7.39 21.39 1.23
C PRO A 183 -6.72 20.17 1.84
N SER A 184 -6.57 20.20 3.16
CA SER A 184 -5.71 19.24 3.88
C SER A 184 -6.39 17.91 4.21
N CYS A 185 -7.69 17.95 4.48
CA CYS A 185 -8.56 16.83 4.82
C CYS A 185 -9.99 17.37 4.92
N CYS A 186 -11.08 16.60 4.88
CA CYS A 186 -11.22 15.19 4.54
C CYS A 186 -12.27 15.04 3.43
N GLY A 187 -12.43 16.08 2.62
CA GLY A 187 -13.37 16.12 1.51
C GLY A 187 -12.83 15.45 0.25
N GLN A 188 -13.70 15.28 -0.73
CA GLN A 188 -13.31 14.77 -2.05
C GLN A 188 -12.30 15.70 -2.75
N ASP A 189 -12.32 16.99 -2.43
CA ASP A 189 -11.34 18.00 -2.85
C ASP A 189 -9.96 17.72 -2.26
N ALA A 190 -9.86 17.36 -0.97
CA ALA A 190 -8.60 16.92 -0.36
C ALA A 190 -8.04 15.66 -1.03
N ALA A 191 -8.90 14.67 -1.34
CA ALA A 191 -8.49 13.51 -2.12
C ALA A 191 -8.01 13.89 -3.53
N THR A 192 -8.67 14.86 -4.17
CA THR A 192 -8.28 15.36 -5.49
C THR A 192 -6.91 16.05 -5.44
N THR A 193 -6.67 16.91 -4.45
CA THR A 193 -5.38 17.55 -4.22
C THR A 193 -4.29 16.51 -4.01
N PHE A 194 -4.51 15.53 -3.14
CA PHE A 194 -3.57 14.42 -2.94
C PHE A 194 -3.22 13.71 -4.26
N GLU A 195 -4.24 13.32 -5.03
CA GLU A 195 -4.05 12.59 -6.30
C GLU A 195 -3.26 13.42 -7.32
N GLN A 196 -3.49 14.72 -7.37
CA GLN A 196 -2.79 15.63 -8.28
C GLN A 196 -1.35 15.92 -7.83
N THR A 197 -1.12 16.15 -6.53
CA THR A 197 0.21 16.44 -5.99
C THR A 197 1.14 15.23 -6.06
N LEU A 198 0.62 14.03 -5.81
CA LEU A 198 1.42 12.81 -5.76
C LEU A 198 1.35 11.99 -7.06
N ALA A 199 0.65 12.46 -8.10
CA ALA A 199 0.32 11.67 -9.29
C ALA A 199 -0.23 10.28 -8.90
N ALA A 200 -1.30 10.26 -8.11
CA ALA A 200 -1.84 9.05 -7.49
C ALA A 200 -3.34 8.89 -7.79
N THR A 201 -3.89 7.75 -7.41
CA THR A 201 -5.31 7.44 -7.51
C THR A 201 -5.70 6.71 -6.25
N LYS A 202 -6.52 7.36 -5.41
CA LYS A 202 -7.00 6.78 -4.16
C LYS A 202 -8.13 5.82 -4.47
N PHE A 203 -8.01 4.58 -4.04
CA PHE A 203 -9.08 3.60 -4.24
C PHE A 203 -10.04 3.57 -3.07
N GLY A 204 -9.57 3.66 -1.83
CA GLY A 204 -10.47 3.69 -0.68
C GLY A 204 -9.78 4.05 0.62
N THR A 205 -10.53 3.96 1.70
CA THR A 205 -10.10 4.21 3.08
C THR A 205 -10.44 3.02 3.99
N LEU A 206 -10.28 3.11 5.31
CA LEU A 206 -10.82 2.13 6.26
C LEU A 206 -12.34 2.00 6.10
N ARG A 207 -12.87 0.79 6.17
CA ARG A 207 -14.31 0.50 6.12
C ARG A 207 -15.18 1.44 6.97
N HIS A 208 -14.75 1.85 8.16
CA HIS A 208 -15.57 2.68 9.05
C HIS A 208 -15.52 4.19 8.77
N ILE A 209 -14.66 4.64 7.86
CA ILE A 209 -14.49 6.05 7.52
C ILE A 209 -15.50 6.43 6.42
N GLY A 210 -16.34 7.44 6.70
CA GLY A 210 -17.38 7.91 5.78
C GLY A 210 -16.97 9.02 4.81
N ASP A 211 -15.77 9.58 4.98
CA ASP A 211 -15.22 10.69 4.20
C ASP A 211 -13.87 10.31 3.56
N ALA A 212 -13.16 11.28 2.98
CA ALA A 212 -11.90 11.02 2.31
C ALA A 212 -10.68 10.96 3.26
N PHE A 213 -10.88 10.91 4.57
CA PHE A 213 -9.80 10.67 5.52
C PHE A 213 -9.18 9.29 5.29
N GLY A 214 -7.86 9.17 5.46
CA GLY A 214 -7.12 7.91 5.37
C GLY A 214 -6.99 7.32 3.95
N TYR A 215 -5.81 6.78 3.64
CA TYR A 215 -5.49 6.24 2.30
C TYR A 215 -5.29 4.72 2.38
N GLY A 216 -6.37 3.95 2.36
CA GLY A 216 -6.34 2.49 2.56
C GLY A 216 -5.86 1.68 1.34
N ALA A 217 -6.14 2.17 0.14
CA ALA A 217 -5.62 1.62 -1.11
C ALA A 217 -5.30 2.76 -2.06
N VAL A 218 -4.13 2.73 -2.69
CA VAL A 218 -3.64 3.79 -3.57
C VAL A 218 -2.86 3.18 -4.73
N LEU A 219 -3.19 3.60 -5.95
CA LEU A 219 -2.33 3.43 -7.11
C LEU A 219 -1.47 4.70 -7.27
N TRP A 220 -0.17 4.53 -7.14
CA TRP A 220 0.84 5.51 -7.47
C TRP A 220 1.08 5.42 -8.96
N ASN A 221 0.57 6.39 -9.72
CA ASN A 221 0.68 6.38 -11.17
C ASN A 221 2.12 6.69 -11.59
N ARG A 222 2.38 6.41 -12.87
CA ARG A 222 3.56 6.90 -13.60
C ARG A 222 3.74 8.40 -13.39
N THR A 223 4.99 8.82 -13.31
CA THR A 223 5.37 10.24 -13.21
C THR A 223 6.14 10.72 -14.43
N ASP A 224 6.43 9.83 -15.39
CA ASP A 224 7.05 10.20 -16.66
C ASP A 224 6.06 10.81 -17.68
N ILE A 225 4.76 10.73 -17.38
CA ILE A 225 3.68 11.21 -18.25
C ILE A 225 2.65 12.04 -17.48
N ASN A 226 2.17 13.10 -18.13
CA ASN A 226 0.93 13.82 -17.78
C ASN A 226 0.77 14.24 -16.29
N ASN A 227 1.84 14.68 -15.63
CA ASN A 227 1.74 15.22 -14.27
C ASN A 227 0.91 16.52 -14.24
N HIS A 228 0.14 16.70 -13.18
CA HIS A 228 -0.64 17.92 -12.94
C HIS A 228 0.29 19.10 -12.61
N GLU A 229 -0.18 20.34 -12.79
CA GLU A 229 0.59 21.54 -12.40
C GLU A 229 0.85 21.65 -10.88
N MET A 230 0.11 20.89 -10.07
CA MET A 230 0.28 20.80 -8.62
C MET A 230 1.18 19.65 -8.19
N PHE A 231 1.72 18.89 -9.16
CA PHE A 231 2.65 17.80 -8.87
C PHE A 231 3.86 18.33 -8.11
N ASP A 232 4.21 17.63 -7.03
CA ASP A 232 5.34 18.01 -6.18
C ASP A 232 6.67 17.83 -6.93
N ASP A 233 7.45 18.91 -7.03
CA ASP A 233 8.70 18.93 -7.79
C ASP A 233 9.85 18.18 -7.10
N GLN A 234 9.66 17.73 -5.85
CA GLN A 234 10.59 16.84 -5.15
C GLN A 234 10.40 15.36 -5.56
N ILE A 235 9.32 15.03 -6.27
CA ILE A 235 9.09 13.69 -6.80
C ILE A 235 9.73 13.57 -8.18
N SER A 236 10.53 12.52 -8.38
CA SER A 236 11.14 12.27 -9.68
C SER A 236 10.09 12.03 -10.77
N THR A 237 10.36 12.55 -11.97
CA THR A 237 9.49 12.44 -13.17
C THR A 237 9.92 11.32 -14.11
N ASP A 238 10.60 10.30 -13.59
CA ASP A 238 11.14 9.18 -14.37
C ASP A 238 10.53 7.82 -13.99
N PHE A 239 9.49 7.79 -13.15
CA PHE A 239 8.78 6.55 -12.86
C PHE A 239 7.87 6.17 -14.02
N LYS A 240 8.31 5.16 -14.80
CA LYS A 240 7.54 4.56 -15.90
C LYS A 240 6.66 3.41 -15.47
N GLY A 241 6.95 2.79 -14.33
CA GLY A 241 6.09 1.80 -13.69
C GLY A 241 5.13 2.45 -12.70
N SER A 242 4.03 1.77 -12.43
CA SER A 242 3.04 2.10 -11.42
C SER A 242 3.17 1.21 -10.19
N ILE A 243 2.75 1.73 -9.04
CA ILE A 243 2.78 0.97 -7.78
C ILE A 243 1.39 0.97 -7.18
N PHE A 244 0.78 -0.19 -6.96
CA PHE A 244 -0.43 -0.32 -6.16
C PHE A 244 -0.02 -0.63 -4.71
N SER A 245 -0.52 0.13 -3.75
CA SER A 245 -0.29 -0.11 -2.33
C SER A 245 -1.61 -0.38 -1.61
N ILE A 246 -1.63 -1.43 -0.78
CA ILE A 246 -2.73 -1.74 0.13
C ILE A 246 -2.21 -1.56 1.54
N GLN A 247 -2.74 -0.57 2.23
CA GLN A 247 -2.33 -0.21 3.58
C GLN A 247 -2.95 -1.18 4.60
N ASN A 248 -2.33 -2.36 4.72
CA ASN A 248 -2.76 -3.43 5.62
C ASN A 248 -2.95 -2.93 7.06
N THR A 249 -2.12 -1.96 7.44
CA THR A 249 -2.10 -1.26 8.72
C THR A 249 -3.42 -0.60 9.10
N ILE A 250 -4.31 -0.47 8.12
CA ILE A 250 -5.66 0.05 8.26
C ILE A 250 -6.68 -0.98 7.78
N VAL A 251 -6.46 -1.70 6.69
CA VAL A 251 -7.57 -2.43 6.02
C VAL A 251 -7.61 -3.94 6.30
N GLY A 252 -6.63 -4.49 7.03
CA GLY A 252 -6.58 -5.90 7.41
C GLY A 252 -6.33 -6.85 6.24
N TYR A 253 -5.59 -6.44 5.21
CA TYR A 253 -5.20 -7.32 4.12
C TYR A 253 -4.17 -8.39 4.58
N GLU A 254 -4.66 -9.58 4.94
CA GLU A 254 -3.85 -10.68 5.50
C GLU A 254 -4.15 -12.04 4.86
N TRP A 255 -3.13 -12.69 4.30
CA TRP A 255 -3.26 -13.99 3.64
C TRP A 255 -3.20 -15.18 4.61
N ASP A 256 -2.57 -14.99 5.77
CA ASP A 256 -2.58 -15.93 6.90
C ASP A 256 -3.09 -15.16 8.11
N SER A 257 -3.93 -15.79 8.92
CA SER A 257 -4.53 -15.22 10.13
C SER A 257 -4.15 -16.04 11.36
N ASN A 258 -2.86 -16.40 11.45
CA ASN A 258 -2.27 -17.19 12.54
C ASN A 258 -3.04 -18.48 12.84
N GLY A 259 -3.39 -19.24 11.79
CA GLY A 259 -4.11 -20.50 11.93
C GLY A 259 -5.60 -20.35 12.28
N THR A 260 -6.16 -19.14 12.23
CA THR A 260 -7.60 -18.90 12.25
C THR A 260 -8.14 -18.72 10.82
N VAL A 261 -9.43 -19.00 10.63
CA VAL A 261 -10.07 -18.82 9.32
C VAL A 261 -10.44 -17.35 9.15
N ASN A 262 -10.06 -16.76 8.01
CA ASN A 262 -10.59 -15.48 7.55
C ASN A 262 -11.81 -15.74 6.65
N ASP A 263 -12.98 -15.24 7.07
CA ASP A 263 -14.23 -15.39 6.30
C ASP A 263 -14.18 -14.72 4.90
N TYR A 264 -13.24 -13.79 4.68
CA TYR A 264 -13.12 -13.00 3.45
C TYR A 264 -11.86 -13.35 2.63
N GLN A 265 -11.27 -14.53 2.85
CA GLN A 265 -10.09 -14.99 2.11
C GLN A 265 -10.28 -14.95 0.59
N SER A 266 -11.46 -15.30 0.08
CA SER A 266 -11.75 -15.24 -1.36
C SER A 266 -11.73 -13.81 -1.92
N ASN A 267 -12.13 -12.81 -1.12
CA ASN A 267 -12.05 -11.40 -1.52
C ASN A 267 -10.58 -10.95 -1.58
N ILE A 268 -9.74 -11.37 -0.63
CA ILE A 268 -8.29 -11.10 -0.69
C ILE A 268 -7.69 -11.70 -1.95
N GLU A 269 -7.93 -12.99 -2.22
CA GLU A 269 -7.36 -13.68 -3.38
C GLU A 269 -7.80 -13.03 -4.70
N THR A 270 -9.10 -12.76 -4.85
CA THR A 270 -9.66 -12.12 -6.05
C THR A 270 -9.14 -10.70 -6.21
N PHE A 271 -9.12 -9.90 -5.14
CA PHE A 271 -8.66 -8.51 -5.20
C PHE A 271 -7.18 -8.44 -5.59
N THR A 272 -6.37 -9.35 -5.05
CA THR A 272 -4.95 -9.45 -5.40
C THR A 272 -4.76 -9.84 -6.86
N GLY A 273 -5.51 -10.85 -7.33
CA GLY A 273 -5.50 -11.24 -8.73
C GLY A 273 -5.82 -10.06 -9.64
N ASN A 274 -6.93 -9.37 -9.39
CA ASN A 274 -7.34 -8.24 -10.20
C ASN A 274 -6.33 -7.09 -10.20
N ILE A 275 -5.65 -6.81 -9.07
CA ILE A 275 -4.60 -5.78 -9.03
C ILE A 275 -3.40 -6.19 -9.88
N LEU A 276 -2.94 -7.43 -9.74
CA LEU A 276 -1.79 -7.93 -10.49
C LEU A 276 -2.09 -7.99 -11.99
N ASP A 277 -3.29 -8.45 -12.36
CA ASP A 277 -3.75 -8.44 -13.74
C ASP A 277 -3.89 -7.00 -14.28
N TYR A 278 -4.41 -6.08 -13.47
CA TYR A 278 -4.51 -4.67 -13.85
C TYR A 278 -3.12 -4.07 -14.12
N LEU A 279 -2.18 -4.24 -13.17
CA LEU A 279 -0.80 -3.78 -13.31
C LEU A 279 -0.13 -4.44 -14.53
N TYR A 280 -0.27 -5.74 -14.70
CA TYR A 280 0.32 -6.47 -15.83
C TYR A 280 -0.20 -5.98 -17.18
N ASN A 281 -1.42 -5.47 -17.24
CA ASN A 281 -2.05 -4.99 -18.46
C ASN A 281 -2.00 -3.46 -18.63
N LEU A 282 -1.31 -2.73 -17.75
CA LEU A 282 -0.98 -1.34 -18.03
C LEU A 282 -0.08 -1.31 -19.27
N GLU A 283 -0.51 -0.55 -20.29
CA GLU A 283 0.28 -0.37 -21.50
C GLU A 283 1.45 0.61 -21.23
N ASP A 284 2.62 0.32 -21.81
CA ASP A 284 3.82 1.17 -21.77
C ASP A 284 3.70 2.46 -22.61
#